data_AF-T5A6E1-F1
#
_entry.id   AF-T5A6E1-F1
#
_cell.length_a   1.000
_cell.length_b   1.000
_cell.length_c   1.000
_cell.angle_alpha   90.00
_cell.angle_beta   90.00
_cell.angle_gamma   90.00
#
_symmetry.space_group_name_H-M   'P 1'
#
loop_
_entity.id
_entity.type
_entity.pdbx_description
1 polymer ?
#
loop_
_entity_poly.entity_id
_entity_poly.type
_entity_poly.pdbx_seq_one_letter_code
_entity_poly.pdbx_strand_id
1 'polypeptide(L)'
;MGWLIGPSLGNQVFYLVNRHVKVQMMAKESEFFARVKQHRVDPSNSSAGNPVPDFYGEKIQSVLGYRRWLKDQRAFNKKKTANFV
;
A
#
# COMPACT_ATOMS: atom_id res chain seq x y z
N MET A 1 -23.89 -18.93 10.42
CA MET A 1 -23.63 -18.77 8.96
C MET A 1 -24.09 -17.45 8.37
N GLY A 2 -25.13 -16.78 8.88
CA GLY A 2 -25.63 -15.49 8.34
C GLY A 2 -24.61 -14.34 8.32
N TRP A 3 -23.61 -14.34 9.20
CA TRP A 3 -22.61 -13.27 9.28
C TRP A 3 -21.67 -13.15 8.06
N LEU A 4 -21.52 -14.22 7.25
CA LEU A 4 -20.72 -14.19 6.01
C LEU A 4 -21.56 -13.77 4.80
N ILE A 5 -22.87 -13.98 4.88
CA ILE A 5 -23.80 -13.70 3.78
C ILE A 5 -23.93 -12.18 3.63
N GLY A 6 -24.00 -11.42 4.74
CA GLY A 6 -24.12 -9.96 4.72
C GLY A 6 -23.04 -9.24 3.88
N PRO A 7 -21.73 -9.41 4.18
CA PRO A 7 -20.65 -8.77 3.43
C PRO A 7 -20.59 -9.22 1.96
N SER A 8 -20.83 -10.51 1.70
CA SER A 8 -20.79 -11.08 0.35
C SER A 8 -21.92 -10.56 -0.53
N LEU A 9 -23.14 -10.38 0.03
CA LEU A 9 -24.27 -9.79 -0.69
C LEU A 9 -24.09 -8.27 -0.87
N GLY A 10 -23.63 -7.58 0.19
CA GLY A 10 -23.42 -6.13 0.17
C GLY A 10 -22.41 -5.70 -0.89
N ASN A 11 -21.29 -6.41 -1.03
CA ASN A 11 -20.29 -6.13 -2.07
C ASN A 11 -20.87 -6.33 -3.48
N GLN A 12 -21.66 -7.38 -3.69
CA GLN A 12 -22.27 -7.64 -5.01
C GLN A 12 -23.25 -6.54 -5.38
N VAL A 13 -24.13 -6.13 -4.46
CA VAL A 13 -25.07 -5.02 -4.68
C VAL A 13 -24.31 -3.71 -4.95
N PHE A 14 -23.29 -3.41 -4.16
CA PHE A 14 -22.47 -2.21 -4.36
C PHE A 14 -21.83 -2.17 -5.76
N TYR A 15 -21.26 -3.28 -6.23
CA TYR A 15 -20.64 -3.34 -7.55
C TYR A 15 -21.64 -3.26 -8.70
N LEU A 16 -22.84 -3.82 -8.54
CA LEU A 16 -23.91 -3.72 -9.54
C LEU A 16 -24.40 -2.27 -9.68
N VAL A 17 -24.63 -1.57 -8.56
CA VAL A 17 -25.08 -0.18 -8.55
C VAL A 17 -23.99 0.78 -9.02
N ASN A 18 -22.73 0.55 -8.62
CA ASN A 18 -21.61 1.47 -8.87
C ASN A 18 -20.70 1.03 -10.02
N ARG A 19 -21.23 0.33 -11.04
CA ARG A 19 -20.43 -0.25 -12.14
C ARG A 19 -19.50 0.76 -12.82
N HIS A 20 -19.93 2.01 -12.93
CA HIS A 20 -19.18 3.10 -13.58
C HIS A 20 -17.96 3.52 -12.75
N VAL A 21 -18.09 3.56 -11.42
CA VAL A 21 -16.98 3.85 -10.50
C VAL A 21 -16.04 2.65 -10.40
N LYS A 22 -16.58 1.42 -10.44
CA LYS A 22 -15.79 0.19 -10.31
C LYS A 22 -14.62 0.13 -11.29
N VAL A 23 -14.85 0.46 -12.56
CA VAL A 23 -13.79 0.45 -13.60
C VAL A 23 -12.67 1.43 -13.24
N GLN A 24 -13.03 2.67 -12.88
CA GLN A 24 -12.06 3.69 -12.49
C GLN A 24 -11.32 3.32 -11.20
N MET A 25 -12.02 2.67 -10.25
CA MET A 25 -11.45 2.22 -8.99
C MET A 25 -10.40 1.14 -9.22
N MET A 26 -10.70 0.12 -10.03
CA MET A 26 -9.75 -0.94 -10.38
C MET A 26 -8.53 -0.40 -11.12
N ALA A 27 -8.72 0.56 -12.05
CA ALA A 27 -7.61 1.21 -12.73
C ALA A 27 -6.67 1.92 -11.74
N LYS A 28 -7.24 2.77 -10.86
CA LYS A 28 -6.48 3.48 -9.82
C LYS A 28 -5.79 2.56 -8.82
N GLU A 29 -6.43 1.45 -8.47
CA GLU A 29 -5.87 0.42 -7.60
C GLU A 29 -4.66 -0.26 -8.25
N SER A 30 -4.76 -0.62 -9.53
CA SER A 30 -3.63 -1.18 -10.27
C SER A 30 -2.45 -0.20 -10.37
N GLU A 31 -2.71 1.08 -10.63
CA GLU A 31 -1.70 2.15 -10.65
C GLU A 31 -1.08 2.38 -9.27
N PHE A 32 -1.88 2.27 -8.20
CA PHE A 32 -1.39 2.36 -6.84
C PHE A 32 -0.43 1.21 -6.52
N PHE A 33 -0.79 -0.04 -6.83
CA PHE A 33 0.09 -1.18 -6.64
C PHE A 33 1.38 -1.10 -7.46
N ALA A 34 1.30 -0.61 -8.70
CA ALA A 34 2.48 -0.35 -9.53
C ALA A 34 3.41 0.66 -8.85
N ARG A 35 2.86 1.75 -8.30
CA ARG A 35 3.64 2.76 -7.55
C ARG A 35 4.25 2.20 -6.28
N VAL A 36 3.53 1.37 -5.51
CA VAL A 36 4.08 0.71 -4.31
C VAL A 36 5.27 -0.17 -4.70
N LYS A 37 5.11 -1.01 -5.73
CA LYS A 37 6.19 -1.88 -6.24
C LYS A 37 7.43 -1.08 -6.67
N GLN A 38 7.24 0.10 -7.26
CA GLN A 38 8.33 0.97 -7.71
C GLN A 38 9.06 1.67 -6.55
N HIS A 39 8.33 2.08 -5.50
CA HIS A 39 8.88 2.93 -4.44
C HIS A 39 9.28 2.16 -3.17
N ARG A 40 8.93 0.88 -3.07
CA ARG A 40 9.33 0.04 -1.94
C ARG A 40 10.85 -0.11 -1.91
N VAL A 41 11.38 -0.08 -0.69
CA VAL A 41 12.78 -0.32 -0.39
C VAL A 41 13.10 -1.81 -0.49
N ASP A 42 14.34 -2.13 -0.89
CA ASP A 42 14.86 -3.50 -0.85
C ASP A 42 15.10 -3.96 0.62
N PRO A 43 14.41 -5.01 1.09
CA PRO A 43 14.46 -5.46 2.47
C PRO A 43 15.76 -6.20 2.83
N SER A 44 16.57 -6.59 1.83
CA SER A 44 17.86 -7.27 2.06
C SER A 44 18.85 -6.44 2.86
N ASN A 45 18.67 -5.11 2.89
CA ASN A 45 19.57 -4.16 3.55
C ASN A 45 19.08 -3.76 4.95
N SER A 46 18.21 -4.56 5.58
CA SER A 46 17.73 -4.33 6.94
C SER A 46 18.88 -4.44 7.96
N SER A 47 18.88 -3.57 8.97
CA SER A 47 19.78 -3.67 10.12
C SER A 47 19.05 -3.36 11.42
N ALA A 48 19.61 -3.74 12.57
CA ALA A 48 18.99 -3.48 13.87
C ALA A 48 18.72 -1.97 14.13
N GLY A 49 19.55 -1.07 13.58
CA GLY A 49 19.37 0.39 13.67
C GLY A 49 18.52 1.02 12.56
N ASN A 50 18.19 0.25 11.52
CA ASN A 50 17.36 0.67 10.39
C ASN A 50 16.46 -0.51 9.96
N PRO A 51 15.39 -0.80 10.72
CA PRO A 51 14.46 -1.87 10.37
C PRO A 51 13.69 -1.52 9.10
N VAL A 52 13.33 -2.53 8.31
CA VAL A 52 12.57 -2.33 7.07
C VAL A 52 11.20 -1.71 7.40
N PRO A 53 10.81 -0.62 6.72
CA PRO A 53 9.45 -0.08 6.82
C PRO A 53 8.42 -1.06 6.25
N ASP A 54 7.13 -0.71 6.34
CA ASP A 54 6.05 -1.48 5.70
C ASP A 54 6.37 -1.73 4.22
N PHE A 55 6.67 -2.98 3.86
CA PHE A 55 7.19 -3.33 2.54
C PHE A 55 6.10 -3.38 1.46
N TYR A 56 4.89 -3.79 1.84
CA TYR A 56 3.74 -3.94 0.93
C TYR A 56 2.77 -2.76 1.01
N GLY A 57 2.91 -1.88 2.00
CA GLY A 57 2.03 -0.73 2.16
C GLY A 57 0.66 -1.10 2.73
N GLU A 58 0.57 -2.19 3.50
CA GLU A 58 -0.67 -2.69 4.11
C GLU A 58 -1.37 -1.64 4.99
N LYS A 59 -0.58 -0.76 5.61
CA LYS A 59 -1.08 0.30 6.51
C LYS A 59 -1.55 1.55 5.76
N ILE A 60 -1.45 1.59 4.43
CA ILE A 60 -1.88 2.73 3.63
C ILE A 60 -3.41 2.70 3.47
N GLN A 61 -4.09 3.49 4.28
CA GLN A 61 -5.54 3.64 4.24
C GLN A 61 -5.98 5.01 3.65
N SER A 62 -5.02 5.86 3.31
CA SER A 62 -5.28 7.21 2.78
C SER A 62 -4.08 7.78 2.02
N VAL A 63 -4.31 8.87 1.28
CA VAL A 63 -3.24 9.62 0.60
C VAL A 63 -2.22 10.17 1.60
N LEU A 64 -2.66 10.62 2.78
CA LEU A 64 -1.75 11.07 3.84
C LEU A 64 -0.87 9.90 4.33
N GLY A 65 -1.47 8.71 4.51
CA GLY A 65 -0.75 7.48 4.82
C GLY A 65 0.28 7.14 3.75
N TYR A 66 -0.08 7.24 2.47
CA TYR A 66 0.84 7.00 1.35
C TYR A 66 2.02 7.98 1.36
N ARG A 67 1.79 9.27 1.61
CA ARG A 67 2.87 10.27 1.69
C ARG A 67 3.81 10.03 2.86
N ARG A 68 3.30 9.55 4.00
CA ARG A 68 4.11 9.14 5.15
C ARG A 68 4.94 7.90 4.79
N TRP A 69 4.30 6.90 4.21
CA TRP A 69 4.97 5.69 3.72
C TRP A 69 6.14 6.01 2.78
N LEU A 70 5.93 6.91 1.80
CA LEU A 70 7.02 7.36 0.91
C LEU A 70 8.19 8.02 1.67
N LYS A 71 7.92 8.76 2.75
CA LYS A 71 8.97 9.35 3.58
C LYS A 71 9.73 8.26 4.35
N ASP A 72 9.04 7.25 4.86
CA ASP A 72 9.65 6.14 5.58
C ASP A 72 10.59 5.33 4.66
N GLN A 73 10.15 5.05 3.42
CA GLN A 73 11.00 4.43 2.40
C GLN A 73 12.27 5.27 2.13
N ARG A 74 12.13 6.60 1.97
CA ARG A 74 13.28 7.50 1.76
C ARG A 74 14.20 7.58 2.96
N ALA A 75 13.65 7.61 4.17
CA ALA A 75 14.42 7.66 5.42
C ALA A 75 15.28 6.40 5.58
N PHE A 76 14.73 5.23 5.26
CA PHE A 76 15.48 3.97 5.24
C PHE A 76 16.66 4.03 4.24
N ASN A 77 16.41 4.47 3.00
CA ASN A 77 17.47 4.61 1.99
C ASN A 77 18.53 5.66 2.35
N LYS A 78 18.15 6.73 3.05
CA LYS A 78 19.11 7.74 3.52
C LYS A 78 20.04 7.17 4.59
N LYS A 79 19.51 6.41 5.55
CA LYS A 79 20.31 5.74 6.59
C LYS A 79 21.28 4.72 6.00
N LYS A 80 20.86 4.02 4.92
CA LYS A 80 21.78 3.18 4.12
C LYS A 80 22.99 3.99 3.68
N THR A 81 22.78 5.09 2.95
CA THR A 81 23.86 5.89 2.35
C THR A 81 24.79 6.52 3.39
N ALA A 82 24.23 6.99 4.51
CA ALA A 82 25.01 7.61 5.59
C ALA A 82 25.93 6.65 6.35
N ASN A 83 25.60 5.35 6.41
CA ASN A 83 26.44 4.34 7.07
C ASN A 83 27.61 3.85 6.19
N PHE A 84 27.66 4.25 4.91
CA PHE A 84 28.72 3.89 3.97
C PHE A 84 29.71 5.04 3.68
N VAL A 85 29.69 6.11 4.50
CA VAL A 85 30.68 7.21 4.52
C VAL A 85 31.35 7.19 5.88
#